data_AF-A0AAV2F3J6-F1
#
_entry.id   AF-A0AAV2F3J6-F1
#
_cell.length_a   1.000
_cell.length_b   1.000
_cell.length_c   1.000
_cell.angle_alpha   90.00
_cell.angle_beta   90.00
_cell.angle_gamma   90.00
#
_symmetry.space_group_name_H-M   'P 1'
#
loop_
_entity.id
_entity.type
_entity.pdbx_description
1 polymer ?
#
loop_
_entity_poly.entity_id
_entity_poly.type
_entity_poly.pdbx_seq_one_letter_code
_entity_poly.pdbx_strand_id
1 'polypeptide(L)'
;MEVVNRIEKIQRRFVWSGTTDNQRIPLVRWDLCKVSKHNSGLGIVDIKSFNKAMLAKWLWRFASENNSWWKELINTKYSDSQSIWQSDRCKSGFSGLVWANITREYETFWKHVHIDPEGGAWVSFWKDCWIPNVTLAKAFPRVAAAASSPDAWVADIVTRTGQLLATNSKE
;
A
#
# COMPACT_ATOMS: atom_id res chain seq x y z
N MET A 1 -16.05 0.24 -1.25
CA MET A 1 -16.72 -1.06 -1.55
C MET A 1 -17.90 -0.89 -2.52
N GLU A 2 -18.65 0.21 -2.48
CA GLU A 2 -19.83 0.43 -3.33
C GLU A 2 -19.56 0.24 -4.84
N VAL A 3 -18.51 0.86 -5.38
CA VAL A 3 -18.15 0.73 -6.80
C VAL A 3 -17.82 -0.71 -7.18
N VAL A 4 -17.05 -1.41 -6.34
CA VAL A 4 -16.70 -2.83 -6.55
C VAL A 4 -17.97 -3.69 -6.59
N ASN A 5 -18.89 -3.48 -5.66
CA ASN A 5 -20.16 -4.20 -5.62
C ASN A 5 -21.03 -3.89 -6.85
N ARG A 6 -21.03 -2.64 -7.32
CA ARG A 6 -21.76 -2.24 -8.54
C ARG A 6 -21.20 -2.93 -9.79
N ILE A 7 -19.88 -2.98 -9.93
CA ILE A 7 -19.22 -3.69 -11.05
C ILE A 7 -19.52 -5.18 -10.98
N GLU A 8 -19.40 -5.80 -9.81
CA GLU A 8 -19.69 -7.23 -9.63
C GLU A 8 -21.17 -7.54 -9.96
N LYS A 9 -22.10 -6.65 -9.60
CA LYS A 9 -23.51 -6.76 -9.98
C LYS A 9 -23.71 -6.71 -11.50
N ILE A 10 -23.00 -5.83 -12.20
CA ILE A 10 -23.04 -5.74 -13.67
C ILE A 10 -22.48 -7.02 -14.30
N GLN A 11 -21.34 -7.54 -13.82
CA GLN A 11 -20.77 -8.80 -14.30
C GLN A 11 -21.73 -9.97 -14.10
N ARG A 12 -22.31 -10.10 -12.90
CA ARG A 12 -23.30 -11.15 -12.59
C ARG A 12 -24.52 -11.06 -13.51
N ARG A 13 -25.04 -9.84 -13.71
CA ARG A 13 -26.19 -9.62 -14.60
C ARG A 13 -25.84 -9.96 -16.05
N PHE A 14 -24.65 -9.60 -16.52
CA PHE A 14 -24.20 -9.95 -17.86
C PHE A 14 -24.15 -11.48 -18.05
N VAL A 15 -23.54 -12.19 -17.10
CA VAL A 15 -23.38 -13.66 -17.18
C VAL A 15 -24.73 -14.38 -17.11
N TRP A 16 -25.63 -13.98 -16.21
CA TRP A 16 -26.87 -14.72 -15.97
C TRP A 16 -28.07 -14.21 -16.76
N SER A 17 -28.18 -12.91 -17.01
CA SER A 17 -29.39 -12.34 -17.63
C SER A 17 -29.27 -12.16 -19.14
N GLY A 18 -28.08 -11.94 -19.70
CA GLY A 18 -27.87 -11.72 -21.15
C GLY A 18 -28.51 -10.44 -21.74
N THR A 19 -29.71 -10.06 -21.28
CA THR A 19 -30.49 -8.86 -21.60
C THR A 19 -31.10 -8.25 -20.33
N THR A 20 -31.53 -6.99 -20.40
CA THR A 20 -31.98 -6.21 -19.23
C THR A 20 -33.27 -6.71 -18.59
N ASP A 21 -34.17 -7.36 -19.32
CA ASP A 21 -35.53 -7.61 -18.86
C ASP A 21 -35.81 -9.00 -18.27
N ASN A 22 -34.88 -9.96 -18.36
CA ASN A 22 -35.08 -11.30 -17.77
C ASN A 22 -33.99 -11.64 -16.75
N GLN A 23 -34.34 -11.57 -15.47
CA GLN A 23 -33.52 -12.15 -14.40
C GLN A 23 -33.65 -13.68 -14.46
N ARG A 24 -32.58 -14.37 -14.87
CA ARG A 24 -32.50 -15.83 -14.82
C ARG A 24 -31.85 -16.26 -13.50
N ILE A 25 -32.26 -17.42 -13.00
CA ILE A 25 -31.73 -18.00 -11.77
C ILE A 25 -30.25 -18.37 -12.00
N PRO A 26 -29.30 -17.91 -11.15
CA PRO A 26 -27.91 -18.31 -11.25
C PRO A 26 -27.76 -19.83 -11.00
N LEU A 27 -27.18 -20.54 -11.97
CA LEU A 27 -26.98 -22.00 -11.87
C LEU A 27 -25.66 -22.38 -11.19
N VAL A 28 -24.70 -21.44 -11.13
CA VAL A 28 -23.37 -21.67 -10.56
C VAL A 28 -23.07 -20.58 -9.52
N ARG A 29 -22.44 -20.99 -8.41
CA ARG A 29 -21.97 -20.05 -7.39
C ARG A 29 -20.97 -19.06 -7.99
N TRP A 30 -21.15 -17.77 -7.73
CA TRP A 30 -20.29 -16.73 -8.29
C TRP A 30 -18.81 -16.89 -7.93
N ASP A 31 -18.49 -17.42 -6.74
CA ASP A 31 -17.09 -17.65 -6.35
C ASP A 31 -16.39 -18.69 -7.23
N LEU A 32 -17.11 -19.70 -7.73
CA LEU A 32 -16.56 -20.67 -8.70
C LEU A 32 -16.31 -20.02 -10.06
N CYS A 33 -17.15 -19.05 -10.45
CA CYS A 33 -16.96 -18.32 -11.69
C CYS A 33 -15.64 -17.52 -11.70
N LYS A 34 -15.17 -17.09 -10.52
CA LYS A 34 -13.91 -16.35 -10.37
C LYS A 34 -12.65 -17.23 -10.40
N VAL A 35 -12.79 -18.54 -10.22
CA VAL A 35 -11.67 -19.48 -10.27
C VAL A 35 -11.10 -19.53 -11.69
N SER A 36 -9.79 -19.77 -11.83
CA SER A 36 -9.14 -19.85 -13.14
C SER A 36 -9.73 -20.97 -14.01
N LYS A 37 -9.65 -20.82 -15.34
CA LYS A 37 -10.12 -21.84 -16.29
C LYS A 37 -9.39 -23.18 -16.12
N HIS A 38 -8.10 -23.13 -15.76
CA HIS A 38 -7.31 -24.31 -15.44
C HIS A 38 -7.86 -25.07 -14.23
N ASN A 39 -8.41 -24.36 -13.25
CA ASN A 39 -8.99 -24.94 -12.04
C ASN A 39 -10.52 -25.05 -12.15
N SER A 40 -11.02 -25.31 -13.36
CA SER A 40 -12.45 -25.56 -13.64
C SER A 40 -13.42 -24.40 -13.37
N GLY A 41 -12.93 -23.16 -13.26
CA GLY A 41 -13.76 -21.96 -13.18
C GLY A 41 -13.96 -21.26 -14.53
N LEU A 42 -14.64 -20.11 -14.53
CA LEU A 42 -14.80 -19.29 -15.75
C LEU A 42 -13.62 -18.32 -15.98
N GLY A 43 -12.75 -18.12 -15.00
CA GLY A 43 -11.66 -17.16 -15.04
C GLY A 43 -12.11 -15.71 -14.97
N ILE A 44 -13.27 -15.42 -14.38
CA ILE A 44 -13.74 -14.05 -14.18
C ILE A 44 -12.87 -13.37 -13.11
N VAL A 45 -12.39 -12.17 -13.40
CA VAL A 45 -11.52 -11.44 -12.47
C VAL A 45 -12.29 -11.08 -11.20
N ASP A 46 -11.72 -11.44 -10.04
CA ASP A 46 -12.21 -10.94 -8.75
C ASP A 46 -11.91 -9.45 -8.62
N ILE A 47 -12.94 -8.62 -8.81
CA ILE A 47 -12.83 -7.16 -8.77
C ILE A 47 -12.36 -6.65 -7.41
N LYS A 48 -12.63 -7.36 -6.31
CA LYS A 48 -12.13 -6.97 -4.98
C LYS A 48 -10.62 -7.12 -4.94
N SER A 49 -10.11 -8.28 -5.33
CA SER A 49 -8.66 -8.55 -5.39
C SER A 49 -7.96 -7.63 -6.39
N PHE A 50 -8.57 -7.40 -7.56
CA PHE A 50 -8.03 -6.50 -8.56
C PHE A 50 -7.94 -5.05 -8.06
N ASN A 51 -8.97 -4.56 -7.35
CA ASN A 51 -8.94 -3.23 -6.75
C ASN A 51 -7.84 -3.10 -5.70
N LYS A 52 -7.67 -4.11 -4.84
CA LYS A 52 -6.57 -4.14 -3.85
C LYS A 52 -5.20 -4.08 -4.55
N ALA A 53 -5.01 -4.89 -5.60
CA ALA A 53 -3.78 -4.88 -6.38
C ALA A 53 -3.53 -3.50 -7.05
N MET A 54 -4.56 -2.82 -7.52
CA MET A 54 -4.44 -1.47 -8.08
C MET A 54 -4.06 -0.43 -7.01
N LEU A 55 -4.64 -0.49 -5.81
CA LEU A 55 -4.23 0.39 -4.70
C LEU A 55 -2.78 0.12 -4.29
N ALA A 56 -2.38 -1.15 -4.19
CA ALA A 56 -1.00 -1.54 -3.93
C ALA A 56 -0.04 -1.08 -5.05
N LYS A 57 -0.47 -1.11 -6.32
CA LYS A 57 0.30 -0.55 -7.43
C LYS A 57 0.55 0.94 -7.26
N TRP A 58 -0.42 1.71 -6.77
CA TRP A 58 -0.21 3.14 -6.49
C TRP A 58 0.76 3.37 -5.34
N LEU A 59 0.72 2.55 -4.29
CA LEU A 59 1.73 2.57 -3.23
C LEU A 59 3.12 2.24 -3.76
N TRP A 60 3.23 1.23 -4.63
CA TRP A 60 4.48 0.89 -5.31
C TRP A 60 5.00 2.06 -6.14
N ARG A 61 4.16 2.67 -6.98
CA ARG A 61 4.56 3.84 -7.78
C ARG A 61 5.02 4.98 -6.90
N PHE A 62 4.35 5.21 -5.77
CA PHE A 62 4.75 6.24 -4.84
C PHE A 62 6.14 5.96 -4.26
N ALA A 63 6.41 4.72 -3.89
CA ALA A 63 7.71 4.25 -3.45
C ALA A 63 8.77 4.41 -4.56
N SER A 64 8.56 3.78 -5.71
CA SER A 64 9.57 3.61 -6.75
C SER A 64 9.81 4.83 -7.64
N GLU A 65 8.78 5.65 -7.90
CA GLU A 65 8.93 6.79 -8.81
C GLU A 65 9.64 7.95 -8.10
N ASN A 66 10.82 8.30 -8.61
CA ASN A 66 11.55 9.48 -8.19
C ASN A 66 11.08 10.70 -8.99
N ASN A 67 11.06 11.89 -8.37
CA ASN A 67 10.85 13.19 -9.03
C ASN A 67 9.56 13.33 -9.86
N SER A 68 8.48 12.66 -9.48
CA SER A 68 7.18 12.80 -10.15
C SER A 68 6.34 13.90 -9.51
N TRP A 69 5.78 14.83 -10.31
CA TRP A 69 4.97 15.94 -9.80
C TRP A 69 3.78 15.50 -8.95
N TRP A 70 3.15 14.38 -9.30
CA TRP A 70 2.03 13.87 -8.51
C TRP A 70 2.49 13.43 -7.10
N LYS A 71 3.71 12.88 -6.98
CA LYS A 71 4.31 12.49 -5.70
C LYS A 71 4.64 13.72 -4.86
N GLU A 72 5.17 14.77 -5.49
CA GLU A 72 5.40 16.07 -4.84
C GLU A 72 4.10 16.71 -4.35
N LEU A 73 3.04 16.69 -5.16
CA LEU A 73 1.71 17.17 -4.76
C LEU A 73 1.16 16.40 -3.55
N ILE A 74 1.30 15.08 -3.55
CA ILE A 74 0.90 14.24 -2.40
C ILE A 74 1.77 14.59 -1.19
N ASN A 75 3.08 14.73 -1.34
CA ASN A 75 3.95 15.15 -0.25
C ASN A 75 3.50 16.50 0.31
N THR A 76 3.44 17.56 -0.49
CA THR A 76 3.01 18.90 -0.02
C THR A 76 1.65 18.90 0.67
N LYS A 77 0.72 18.03 0.23
CA LYS A 77 -0.62 17.94 0.81
C LYS A 77 -0.67 17.12 2.11
N TYR A 78 0.22 16.16 2.32
CA TYR A 78 0.15 15.20 3.43
C TYR A 78 1.45 15.10 4.28
N SER A 79 2.48 15.91 4.01
CA SER A 79 3.82 15.82 4.63
C SER A 79 3.95 16.50 5.98
N ASP A 80 2.88 17.04 6.56
CA ASP A 80 2.92 17.72 7.84
C ASP A 80 3.28 16.73 8.97
N SER A 81 4.58 16.55 9.21
CA SER A 81 5.28 16.02 10.38
C SER A 81 5.23 14.51 10.73
N GLN A 82 4.52 13.64 10.01
CA GLN A 82 4.63 12.17 10.17
C GLN A 82 4.70 11.53 8.81
N SER A 83 5.47 10.43 8.75
CA SER A 83 5.56 9.52 7.62
C SER A 83 4.27 9.52 6.79
N ILE A 84 4.40 9.91 5.53
CA ILE A 84 3.39 9.81 4.46
C ILE A 84 2.79 8.41 4.30
N TRP A 85 3.42 7.39 4.92
CA TRP A 85 2.99 5.99 4.99
C TRP A 85 2.09 5.69 6.19
N GLN A 86 2.05 6.56 7.21
CA GLN A 86 1.23 6.35 8.40
C GLN A 86 -0.24 6.64 8.12
N SER A 87 -1.05 5.57 8.21
CA SER A 87 -2.51 5.65 8.07
C SER A 87 -3.20 6.41 9.21
N ASP A 88 -2.53 6.62 10.35
CA ASP A 88 -3.16 7.11 11.58
C ASP A 88 -3.58 8.59 11.51
N ARG A 89 -2.93 9.43 10.69
CA ARG A 89 -3.44 10.79 10.39
C ARG A 89 -4.49 10.85 9.30
N CYS A 90 -4.65 9.80 8.51
CA CYS A 90 -5.77 9.71 7.57
C CYS A 90 -7.12 9.41 8.27
N LYS A 91 -7.11 9.25 9.61
CA LYS A 91 -8.31 8.94 10.41
C LYS A 91 -9.00 10.18 11.01
N SER A 92 -8.33 11.33 11.14
CA SER A 92 -8.98 12.57 11.63
C SER A 92 -9.27 13.54 10.48
N GLY A 93 -10.54 13.74 10.16
CA GLY A 93 -11.03 14.83 9.29
C GLY A 93 -10.95 14.62 7.77
N PHE A 94 -10.05 13.74 7.28
CA PHE A 94 -9.77 13.59 5.84
C PHE A 94 -10.14 12.22 5.24
N SER A 95 -11.07 11.51 5.87
CA SER A 95 -11.53 10.15 5.50
C SER A 95 -12.19 10.03 4.11
N GLY A 96 -12.22 11.10 3.31
CA GLY A 96 -12.71 11.14 1.93
C GLY A 96 -11.64 11.34 0.84
N LEU A 97 -10.36 11.49 1.19
CA LEU A 97 -9.32 11.77 0.21
C LEU A 97 -8.78 10.51 -0.49
N VAL A 98 -8.39 10.65 -1.77
CA VAL A 98 -7.87 9.56 -2.61
C VAL A 98 -6.66 8.88 -1.96
N TRP A 99 -5.73 9.66 -1.39
CA TRP A 99 -4.52 9.13 -0.75
C TRP A 99 -4.83 8.28 0.49
N ALA A 100 -5.77 8.73 1.33
CA ALA A 100 -6.23 7.98 2.50
C ALA A 100 -6.84 6.62 2.12
N ASN A 101 -7.46 6.51 0.94
CA ASN A 101 -7.96 5.22 0.45
C ASN A 101 -6.86 4.33 -0.13
N ILE A 102 -5.81 4.91 -0.70
CA ILE A 102 -4.63 4.18 -1.19
C ILE A 102 -3.81 3.62 -0.01
N THR A 103 -3.56 4.43 1.02
CA THR A 103 -2.79 4.03 2.21
C THR A 103 -3.49 3.01 3.10
N ARG A 104 -4.78 2.72 2.88
CA ARG A 104 -5.47 1.60 3.56
C ARG A 104 -4.89 0.23 3.22
N GLU A 105 -4.37 0.05 2.01
CA GLU A 105 -3.74 -1.22 1.61
C GLU A 105 -2.24 -1.29 1.99
N TYR A 106 -1.74 -0.29 2.73
CA TYR A 106 -0.32 -0.20 3.11
C TYR A 106 0.17 -1.46 3.84
N GLU A 107 -0.60 -1.98 4.82
CA GLU A 107 -0.16 -3.14 5.58
C GLU A 107 -0.05 -4.41 4.72
N THR A 108 -1.01 -4.62 3.81
CA THR A 108 -0.98 -5.74 2.86
C THR A 108 0.18 -5.60 1.88
N PHE A 109 0.43 -4.38 1.41
CA PHE A 109 1.51 -4.05 0.49
C PHE A 109 2.88 -4.26 1.14
N TRP A 110 3.12 -3.69 2.32
CA TRP A 110 4.41 -3.70 3.00
C TRP A 110 4.92 -5.10 3.34
N LYS A 111 4.01 -6.04 3.62
CA LYS A 111 4.35 -7.47 3.83
C LYS A 111 5.08 -8.12 2.65
N HIS A 112 4.95 -7.56 1.46
CA HIS A 112 5.49 -8.12 0.21
C HIS A 112 6.52 -7.20 -0.45
N VAL A 113 6.98 -6.16 0.26
CA VAL A 113 7.92 -5.16 -0.28
C VAL A 113 9.27 -5.35 0.40
N HIS A 114 10.31 -5.41 -0.41
CA HIS A 114 11.69 -5.33 0.03
C HIS A 114 12.26 -3.98 -0.42
N ILE A 115 12.88 -3.25 0.51
CA ILE A 115 13.57 -2.00 0.19
C ILE A 115 14.99 -2.38 -0.22
N ASP A 116 15.35 -2.11 -1.46
CA ASP A 116 16.74 -2.17 -1.88
C ASP A 116 17.52 -0.98 -1.29
N PRO A 117 18.82 -1.14 -0.96
CA PRO A 117 19.63 -0.06 -0.39
C PRO A 117 19.66 1.22 -1.24
N GLU A 118 19.54 1.08 -2.57
CA GLU A 118 19.47 2.20 -3.52
C GLU A 118 18.11 2.92 -3.49
N GLY A 119 17.05 2.25 -3.00
CA GLY A 119 15.70 2.80 -2.84
C GLY A 119 15.45 3.45 -1.47
N GLY A 120 16.44 3.48 -0.57
CA GLY A 120 16.26 3.96 0.81
C GLY A 120 16.11 5.47 0.98
N ALA A 121 16.20 6.26 -0.09
CA ALA A 121 16.26 7.73 -0.03
C ALA A 121 14.93 8.43 0.34
N TRP A 122 13.83 7.68 0.39
CA TRP A 122 12.48 8.20 0.68
C TRP A 122 11.78 7.42 1.80
N VAL A 123 12.49 6.49 2.44
CA VAL A 123 12.03 5.78 3.64
C VAL A 123 12.81 6.30 4.84
N SER A 124 12.12 6.90 5.80
CA SER A 124 12.74 7.33 7.06
C SER A 124 13.00 6.11 7.94
N PHE A 125 14.25 5.95 8.39
CA PHE A 125 14.60 4.82 9.23
C PHE A 125 13.84 4.85 10.56
N TRP A 126 13.74 6.01 11.22
CA TRP A 126 13.10 6.09 12.53
C TRP A 126 11.58 6.35 12.47
N LYS A 127 11.13 7.11 11.47
CA LYS A 127 9.77 7.64 11.43
C LYS A 127 8.80 6.82 10.58
N ASP A 128 9.27 5.92 9.73
CA ASP A 128 8.39 5.03 8.95
C ASP A 128 8.07 3.74 9.72
N CYS A 129 6.96 3.11 9.34
CA CYS A 129 6.47 1.89 9.97
C CYS A 129 7.21 0.67 9.39
N TRP A 130 8.25 0.23 10.09
CA TRP A 130 8.96 -1.02 9.78
C TRP A 130 8.20 -2.25 10.29
N ILE A 131 7.51 -2.06 11.41
CA ILE A 131 6.64 -3.04 12.04
C ILE A 131 5.20 -2.61 11.70
N PRO A 132 4.24 -3.54 11.51
CA PRO A 132 2.86 -3.18 11.21
C PRO A 132 2.32 -2.11 12.18
N ASN A 133 2.03 -0.92 11.66
CA ASN A 133 1.55 0.26 12.39
C ASN A 133 2.47 0.79 13.52
N VAL A 134 3.75 0.36 13.58
CA VAL A 134 4.70 0.80 14.60
C VAL A 134 6.01 1.22 13.95
N THR A 135 6.47 2.43 14.27
CA THR A 135 7.76 2.94 13.81
C THR A 135 8.89 2.40 14.70
N LEU A 136 10.11 2.33 14.17
CA LEU A 136 11.26 1.93 14.98
C LEU A 136 11.47 2.87 16.18
N ALA A 137 11.18 4.17 16.01
CA ALA A 137 11.25 5.13 17.12
C ALA A 137 10.26 4.83 18.25
N LYS A 138 9.04 4.35 17.93
CA LYS A 138 8.04 3.96 18.92
C LYS A 138 8.34 2.61 19.56
N ALA A 139 8.83 1.65 18.77
CA ALA A 139 9.18 0.31 19.27
C ALA A 139 10.42 0.34 20.18
N PHE A 140 11.41 1.17 19.84
CA PHE A 140 12.70 1.24 20.54
C PHE A 140 13.05 2.68 20.94
N PRO A 141 12.28 3.30 21.88
CA PRO A 141 12.41 4.72 22.20
C PRO A 141 13.77 5.09 22.76
N ARG A 142 14.40 4.20 23.55
CA ARG A 142 15.75 4.42 24.09
C ARG A 142 16.82 4.43 23.00
N VAL A 143 16.71 3.55 22.01
CA VAL A 143 17.67 3.47 20.91
C VAL A 143 17.49 4.67 19.98
N ALA A 144 16.24 5.06 19.71
CA ALA A 144 15.93 6.24 18.90
C ALA A 144 16.41 7.54 19.56
N ALA A 145 16.27 7.67 20.88
CA ALA A 145 16.77 8.84 21.62
C ALA A 145 18.31 8.91 21.65
N ALA A 146 18.98 7.75 21.58
CA ALA A 146 20.44 7.65 21.52
C ALA A 146 20.99 7.71 20.08
N ALA A 147 20.14 7.77 19.06
CA ALA A 147 20.57 7.77 17.67
C ALA A 147 21.19 9.13 17.30
N SER A 148 22.40 9.10 16.72
CA SER A 148 23.08 10.31 16.23
C SER A 148 22.34 11.01 15.09
N SER A 149 21.46 10.29 14.39
CA SER A 149 20.70 10.79 13.24
C SER A 149 19.22 10.36 13.34
N PRO A 150 18.39 11.08 14.13
CA PRO A 150 16.98 10.74 14.32
C PRO A 150 16.11 10.99 13.07
N ASP A 151 16.60 11.79 12.13
CA ASP A 151 15.93 12.14 10.87
C ASP A 151 16.50 11.41 9.64
N ALA A 152 17.38 10.43 9.86
CA ALA A 152 18.06 9.75 8.76
C ALA A 152 17.11 8.90 7.91
N TRP A 153 17.45 8.84 6.62
CA TRP A 153 16.84 7.97 5.64
C TRP A 153 17.53 6.61 5.63
N VAL A 154 16.87 5.59 5.10
CA VAL A 154 17.46 4.24 4.98
C VAL A 154 18.72 4.28 4.12
N ALA A 155 18.74 5.10 3.08
CA ALA A 155 19.92 5.29 2.23
C ALA A 155 21.12 5.86 3.01
N ASP A 156 20.89 6.60 4.10
CA ASP A 156 21.95 7.20 4.91
C ASP A 156 22.54 6.20 5.92
N ILE A 157 21.81 5.13 6.24
CA ILE A 157 22.15 4.18 7.32
C ILE A 157 22.54 2.81 6.76
N VAL A 158 21.98 2.36 5.65
CA VAL A 158 22.14 0.99 5.16
C VAL A 158 23.04 0.96 3.93
N THR A 159 24.16 0.24 4.02
CA THR A 159 25.06 -0.01 2.89
C THR A 159 24.45 -1.01 1.90
N ARG A 160 24.97 -1.06 0.65
CA ARG A 160 24.50 -1.93 -0.45
C ARG A 160 24.40 -3.43 -0.12
N THR A 161 25.03 -3.88 0.97
CA THR A 161 25.03 -5.26 1.49
C THR A 161 23.99 -5.54 2.58
N GLY A 162 23.15 -4.55 2.95
CA GLY A 162 22.19 -4.68 4.06
C GLY A 162 22.83 -4.52 5.45
N GLN A 163 24.12 -4.18 5.51
CA GLN A 163 24.83 -3.87 6.76
C GLN A 163 24.65 -2.40 7.11
N LEU A 164 24.44 -2.11 8.40
CA LEU A 164 24.44 -0.74 8.91
C LEU A 164 25.81 -0.13 8.62
N LEU A 165 25.82 1.06 8.01
CA LEU A 165 27.00 1.90 7.91
C LEU A 165 27.47 2.11 9.33
N ALA A 166 28.63 1.55 9.67
CA ALA A 166 29.23 1.73 10.98
C ALA A 166 29.29 3.25 11.22
N THR A 167 28.49 3.73 12.16
CA THR A 167 28.57 5.11 12.61
C THR A 167 29.94 5.20 13.27
N ASN A 168 30.92 5.75 12.54
CA ASN A 168 32.22 6.06 13.07
C ASN A 168 32.01 6.97 14.28
N SER A 169 32.08 6.38 15.47
CA SER A 169 32.30 7.08 16.72
C SER A 169 33.66 7.76 16.59
N LYS A 170 33.64 9.05 16.24
CA LYS A 170 34.78 9.90 16.53
C LYS A 170 34.79 10.13 18.03
N GLU A 171 35.94 9.77 18.61
CA GLU A 171 36.40 10.08 19.96
C GLU A 171 36.20 11.55 20.35
#